data_AF-A0AAU5TG92-F1
#
_entry.id   AF-A0AAU5TG92-F1
#
_cell.length_a   1.000
_cell.length_b   1.000
_cell.length_c   1.000
_cell.angle_alpha   90.00
_cell.angle_beta   90.00
_cell.angle_gamma   90.00
#
_symmetry.space_group_name_H-M   'P 1'
#
loop_
_entity.id
_entity.type
_entity.pdbx_description
1 polymer ?
#
loop_
_entity_poly.entity_id
_entity_poly.type
_entity_poly.pdbx_seq_one_letter_code
_entity_poly.pdbx_strand_id
1 'polypeptide(L)'
;MSDVLLLAGTRKGLFIGRRDGAGPWKFEGPHFNAQAVSAVAIDVRGSTPRLLAGGDSSHWGPSVFHSDDLGVTWREPTAAAVKFPQDTGASLERVWQLQPAGPEAPDVVYAGTEPAALFRSTDRGESFELVRALWEHPTRSRWVPGGGGEGLHTVITHPGDPDSVTVAVSTAGVFRTKDGGASWDPSNRGVSAVFLPDPQPEFGQCVHKVARDAADPDRLYLQNHWGVYRSDDAGDAWSDIGSGLPSDFGFAVAAHPHRPGTAYVFPLNADSDRVPAEHRCRVFRTEDAGANWEPLSKGLPAGEHYGTVLRDALCTDDADPAGIYFGNRNGELYASHDDGDSWQLLAEHLPDVLCVRAAVLPG
;
A
#
# COMPACT_ATOMS: atom_id res chain seq x y z
N MET A 1 0.87 -12.83 -23.53
CA MET A 1 0.37 -12.25 -22.28
C MET A 1 0.83 -13.17 -21.16
N SER A 2 1.36 -12.58 -20.10
CA SER A 2 1.91 -13.30 -18.95
C SER A 2 0.79 -13.77 -18.00
N ASP A 3 1.08 -14.79 -17.20
CA ASP A 3 0.17 -15.24 -16.15
C ASP A 3 0.21 -14.25 -14.99
N VAL A 4 -0.96 -13.82 -14.52
CA VAL A 4 -1.08 -12.79 -13.47
C VAL A 4 -1.87 -13.34 -12.29
N LEU A 5 -1.34 -13.13 -11.09
CA LEU A 5 -2.02 -13.36 -9.82
C LEU A 5 -2.50 -12.02 -9.25
N LEU A 6 -3.73 -11.97 -8.74
CA LEU A 6 -4.31 -10.82 -8.05
C LEU A 6 -4.85 -11.25 -6.69
N LEU A 7 -4.35 -10.64 -5.62
CA LEU A 7 -4.86 -10.80 -4.26
C LEU A 7 -5.77 -9.62 -3.94
N ALA A 8 -6.97 -9.89 -3.43
CA ALA A 8 -7.89 -8.88 -2.89
C ALA A 8 -8.24 -9.22 -1.44
N GLY A 9 -7.58 -8.53 -0.51
CA GLY A 9 -7.88 -8.61 0.92
C GLY A 9 -9.10 -7.76 1.25
N THR A 10 -10.08 -8.35 1.93
CA THR A 10 -11.35 -7.70 2.25
C THR A 10 -11.63 -7.73 3.74
N ARG A 11 -12.66 -7.01 4.18
CA ARG A 11 -13.12 -7.06 5.57
C ARG A 11 -13.65 -8.43 6.00
N LYS A 12 -13.88 -9.38 5.08
CA LYS A 12 -14.32 -10.75 5.38
C LYS A 12 -13.64 -11.78 4.47
N GLY A 13 -12.32 -11.78 4.46
CA GLY A 13 -11.49 -12.80 3.84
C GLY A 13 -10.66 -12.30 2.67
N LEU A 14 -9.85 -13.20 2.13
CA LEU A 14 -8.99 -12.99 0.97
C LEU A 14 -9.57 -13.70 -0.25
N PHE A 15 -9.64 -12.99 -1.37
CA PHE A 15 -9.99 -13.53 -2.68
C PHE A 15 -8.75 -13.54 -3.56
N ILE A 16 -8.56 -14.62 -4.33
CA ILE A 16 -7.41 -14.80 -5.21
C ILE A 16 -7.93 -14.92 -6.65
N GLY A 17 -7.60 -13.94 -7.48
CA GLY A 17 -7.82 -13.92 -8.92
C GLY A 17 -6.60 -14.47 -9.66
N ARG A 18 -6.83 -15.31 -10.68
CA ARG A 18 -5.79 -15.77 -11.60
C ARG A 18 -6.21 -15.52 -13.03
N ARG A 19 -5.25 -15.10 -13.85
CA ARG A 19 -5.42 -14.94 -15.29
C ARG A 19 -4.29 -15.66 -16.02
N ASP A 20 -4.64 -16.67 -16.80
CA ASP A 20 -3.71 -17.42 -17.64
C ASP A 20 -3.55 -16.68 -18.98
N GLY A 21 -2.43 -16.00 -19.19
CA GLY A 21 -2.18 -15.12 -20.32
C GLY A 21 -3.34 -14.16 -20.65
N ALA A 22 -3.99 -14.39 -21.79
CA ALA A 22 -5.12 -13.61 -22.30
C ALA A 22 -6.50 -14.14 -21.89
N GLY A 23 -6.52 -15.19 -21.06
CA GLY A 23 -7.73 -15.87 -20.63
C GLY A 23 -8.60 -15.02 -19.70
N PRO A 24 -9.79 -15.53 -19.36
CA PRO A 24 -10.63 -14.89 -18.37
C PRO A 24 -10.00 -14.98 -16.96
N TRP A 25 -10.33 -14.02 -16.11
CA TRP A 25 -10.03 -14.09 -14.68
C TRP A 25 -10.84 -15.21 -14.01
N LYS A 26 -10.18 -15.99 -13.16
CA LYS A 26 -10.80 -17.00 -12.29
C LYS A 26 -10.55 -16.61 -10.85
N PHE A 27 -11.61 -16.42 -10.07
CA PHE A 27 -11.52 -16.08 -8.66
C PHE A 27 -11.83 -17.28 -7.78
N GLU A 28 -11.07 -17.40 -6.69
CA GLU A 28 -11.34 -18.32 -5.58
C GLU A 28 -11.38 -17.57 -4.24
N GLY A 29 -11.99 -18.19 -3.24
CA GLY A 29 -12.14 -17.67 -1.89
C GLY A 29 -13.60 -17.70 -1.40
N PRO A 30 -13.86 -17.12 -0.21
CA PRO A 30 -12.87 -16.44 0.64
C PRO A 30 -11.94 -17.44 1.35
N HIS A 31 -10.63 -17.20 1.28
CA HIS A 31 -9.68 -17.69 2.27
C HIS A 31 -9.83 -16.84 3.54
N PHE A 32 -9.50 -17.38 4.72
CA PHE A 32 -9.67 -16.69 5.99
C PHE A 32 -11.11 -16.15 6.19
N ASN A 33 -12.11 -16.99 5.89
CA ASN A 33 -13.50 -16.59 5.88
C ASN A 33 -13.90 -15.86 7.18
N ALA A 34 -14.57 -14.72 7.02
CA ALA A 34 -14.99 -13.82 8.10
C ALA A 34 -13.87 -13.17 8.94
N GLN A 35 -12.61 -13.30 8.54
CA GLN A 35 -11.49 -12.53 9.10
C GLN A 35 -11.17 -11.35 8.19
N ALA A 36 -10.84 -10.19 8.75
CA ALA A 36 -10.41 -9.07 7.92
C ALA A 36 -8.98 -9.31 7.43
N VAL A 37 -8.75 -9.19 6.12
CA VAL A 37 -7.41 -9.29 5.52
C VAL A 37 -6.99 -7.90 5.09
N SER A 38 -6.18 -7.26 5.92
CA SER A 38 -5.86 -5.83 5.80
C SER A 38 -4.55 -5.57 5.07
N ALA A 39 -3.70 -6.59 4.96
CA ALA A 39 -2.43 -6.54 4.24
C ALA A 39 -2.23 -7.83 3.47
N VAL A 40 -1.76 -7.72 2.22
CA VAL A 40 -1.30 -8.86 1.42
C VAL A 40 -0.02 -8.49 0.69
N ALA A 41 0.79 -9.49 0.37
CA ALA A 41 1.95 -9.34 -0.50
C ALA A 41 2.14 -10.58 -1.37
N ILE A 42 2.70 -10.35 -2.56
CA ILE A 42 3.17 -11.40 -3.47
C ILE A 42 4.69 -11.22 -3.58
N ASP A 43 5.45 -12.24 -3.22
CA ASP A 43 6.90 -12.25 -3.31
C ASP A 43 7.35 -13.29 -4.34
N VAL A 44 7.79 -12.80 -5.50
CA VAL A 44 8.28 -13.62 -6.62
C VAL A 44 9.81 -13.67 -6.70
N ARG A 45 10.53 -13.08 -5.73
CA ARG A 45 12.00 -12.98 -5.77
C ARG A 45 12.71 -14.32 -5.57
N GLY A 46 12.07 -15.24 -4.84
CA GLY A 46 12.59 -16.59 -4.59
C GLY A 46 12.24 -17.60 -5.68
N SER A 47 12.89 -18.77 -5.67
CA SER A 47 12.59 -19.88 -6.59
C SER A 47 11.17 -20.43 -6.45
N THR A 48 10.57 -20.22 -5.27
CA THR A 48 9.17 -20.55 -4.97
C THR A 48 8.49 -19.24 -4.61
N PRO A 49 7.51 -18.77 -5.40
CA PRO A 49 6.72 -17.60 -5.03
C PRO A 49 6.05 -17.78 -3.66
N ARG A 50 6.05 -16.74 -2.85
CA ARG A 50 5.39 -16.73 -1.54
C ARG A 50 4.30 -15.67 -1.50
N LEU A 51 3.12 -16.06 -1.04
CA LEU A 51 2.05 -15.13 -0.70
C LEU A 51 2.06 -14.89 0.80
N LEU A 52 1.80 -13.65 1.21
CA LEU A 52 1.65 -13.26 2.61
C LEU A 52 0.28 -12.62 2.82
N ALA A 53 -0.35 -12.88 3.96
CA ALA A 53 -1.63 -12.30 4.34
C ALA A 53 -1.64 -11.92 5.83
N GLY A 54 -1.91 -10.63 6.12
CA GLY A 54 -2.18 -10.11 7.45
C GLY A 54 -3.67 -10.24 7.76
N GLY A 55 -4.03 -11.27 8.51
CA GLY A 55 -5.40 -11.57 8.91
C GLY A 55 -5.70 -11.11 10.34
N ASP A 56 -6.90 -10.57 10.56
CA ASP A 56 -7.40 -10.14 11.87
C ASP A 56 -8.65 -10.95 12.24
N SER A 57 -8.47 -11.88 13.17
CA SER A 57 -9.53 -12.72 13.70
C SER A 57 -10.15 -12.07 14.93
N SER A 58 -11.48 -11.91 14.95
CA SER A 58 -12.21 -11.41 16.12
C SER A 58 -12.11 -12.32 17.35
N HIS A 59 -11.67 -13.57 17.18
CA HIS A 59 -11.51 -14.53 18.27
C HIS A 59 -10.06 -14.74 18.70
N TRP A 60 -9.13 -14.78 17.74
CA TRP A 60 -7.73 -15.13 17.97
C TRP A 60 -6.76 -13.95 17.86
N GLY A 61 -7.24 -12.79 17.40
CA GLY A 61 -6.43 -11.61 17.16
C GLY A 61 -5.73 -11.61 15.80
N PRO A 62 -4.85 -10.61 15.56
CA PRO A 62 -4.09 -10.46 14.33
C PRO A 62 -2.93 -11.44 14.19
N SER A 63 -2.67 -11.90 12.97
CA SER A 63 -1.54 -12.76 12.62
C SER A 63 -1.10 -12.54 11.16
N VAL A 64 0.06 -13.10 10.80
CA VAL A 64 0.56 -13.18 9.43
C VAL A 64 0.59 -14.64 9.00
N PHE A 65 -0.05 -14.93 7.87
CA PHE A 65 -0.07 -16.24 7.24
C PHE A 65 0.74 -16.19 5.96
N HIS A 66 1.30 -17.33 5.54
CA HIS A 66 1.98 -17.42 4.25
C HIS A 66 1.57 -18.67 3.47
N SER A 67 1.78 -18.63 2.16
CA SER A 67 1.57 -19.74 1.24
C SER A 67 2.72 -19.81 0.25
N ASP A 68 3.26 -21.02 0.03
CA ASP A 68 4.32 -21.31 -0.93
C ASP A 68 3.81 -22.12 -2.14
N ASP A 69 2.49 -22.28 -2.25
CA ASP A 69 1.80 -23.00 -3.33
C ASP A 69 0.72 -22.13 -3.97
N LEU A 70 0.99 -20.82 -4.03
CA LEU A 70 0.15 -19.80 -4.64
C LEU A 70 -1.27 -19.74 -4.07
N GLY A 71 -1.46 -20.05 -2.78
CA GLY A 71 -2.71 -19.88 -2.05
C GLY A 71 -3.54 -21.14 -1.88
N VAL A 72 -3.07 -22.29 -2.39
CA VAL A 72 -3.76 -23.59 -2.24
C VAL A 72 -3.76 -24.02 -0.77
N THR A 73 -2.64 -23.88 -0.07
CA THR A 73 -2.52 -24.07 1.37
C THR A 73 -1.91 -22.86 2.04
N TRP A 74 -2.37 -22.57 3.25
CA TRP A 74 -1.88 -21.48 4.08
C TRP A 74 -1.31 -22.04 5.38
N ARG A 75 -0.13 -21.56 5.74
CA ARG A 75 0.56 -21.91 6.97
C ARG A 75 0.31 -20.82 8.01
N GLU A 76 -0.22 -21.26 9.14
CA GLU A 76 -0.25 -20.47 10.36
C GLU A 76 1.09 -20.65 11.10
N PRO A 77 1.74 -19.56 11.52
CA PRO A 77 3.00 -19.64 12.22
C PRO A 77 2.80 -20.33 13.59
N THR A 78 3.76 -21.15 14.02
CA THR A 78 3.67 -21.91 15.28
C THR A 78 3.70 -21.03 16.53
N ALA A 79 4.11 -19.78 16.37
CA ALA A 79 4.02 -18.69 17.34
C ALA A 79 3.49 -17.43 16.63
N ALA A 80 3.06 -16.42 17.39
CA ALA A 80 2.65 -15.15 16.80
C ALA A 80 3.80 -14.55 15.96
N ALA A 81 3.61 -14.47 14.64
CA ALA A 81 4.65 -14.01 13.70
C ALA A 81 5.12 -12.59 14.02
N VAL A 82 4.18 -11.70 14.34
CA VAL A 82 4.44 -10.32 14.76
C VAL A 82 4.04 -10.18 16.21
N LYS A 83 5.01 -9.87 17.08
CA LYS A 83 4.78 -9.74 18.52
C LYS A 83 5.59 -8.60 19.11
N PHE A 84 4.91 -7.68 19.78
CA PHE A 84 5.57 -6.63 20.55
C PHE A 84 6.36 -7.24 21.73
N PRO A 85 7.62 -6.82 21.94
CA PRO A 85 8.36 -7.17 23.15
C PRO A 85 7.63 -6.71 24.42
N GLN A 86 7.69 -7.51 25.48
CA GLN A 86 6.90 -7.29 26.71
C GLN A 86 7.18 -5.92 27.36
N ASP A 87 8.40 -5.43 27.26
CA ASP A 87 8.84 -4.14 27.81
C ASP A 87 8.20 -2.93 27.12
N THR A 88 7.66 -3.10 25.90
CA THR A 88 6.93 -2.02 25.21
C THR A 88 5.56 -1.75 25.80
N GLY A 89 4.96 -2.72 26.51
CA GLY A 89 3.59 -2.66 27.00
C GLY A 89 2.52 -2.60 25.90
N ALA A 90 2.89 -2.75 24.63
CA ALA A 90 2.00 -2.70 23.48
C ALA A 90 1.53 -4.10 23.06
N SER A 91 0.40 -4.14 22.37
CA SER A 91 -0.16 -5.33 21.75
C SER A 91 -0.47 -5.05 20.29
N LEU A 92 -0.30 -6.05 19.43
CA LEU A 92 -0.64 -5.92 18.02
C LEU A 92 -2.16 -5.83 17.87
N GLU A 93 -2.63 -4.77 17.21
CA GLU A 93 -4.03 -4.62 16.83
C GLU A 93 -4.25 -5.07 15.38
N ARG A 94 -3.34 -4.71 14.48
CA ARG A 94 -3.44 -5.04 13.06
C ARG A 94 -2.08 -5.00 12.35
N VAL A 95 -1.90 -5.87 11.37
CA VAL A 95 -0.86 -5.71 10.34
C VAL A 95 -1.44 -4.88 9.20
N TRP A 96 -0.91 -3.67 9.03
CA TRP A 96 -1.37 -2.69 8.05
C TRP A 96 -0.72 -2.85 6.68
N GLN A 97 0.53 -3.31 6.64
CA GLN A 97 1.21 -3.58 5.38
C GLN A 97 2.21 -4.72 5.54
N LEU A 98 2.37 -5.50 4.48
CA LEU A 98 3.46 -6.46 4.30
C LEU A 98 4.21 -6.05 3.03
N GLN A 99 5.52 -5.91 3.13
CA GLN A 99 6.36 -5.43 2.03
C GLN A 99 7.62 -6.31 1.91
N PRO A 100 7.67 -7.22 0.92
CA PRO A 100 8.91 -7.82 0.46
C PRO A 100 9.93 -6.72 0.13
N ALA A 101 11.19 -6.90 0.57
CA ALA A 101 12.27 -5.97 0.25
C ALA A 101 12.69 -6.02 -1.24
N GLY A 102 13.82 -5.42 -1.60
CA GLY A 102 14.38 -5.54 -2.94
C GLY A 102 15.00 -6.92 -3.23
N PRO A 103 15.40 -7.18 -4.49
CA PRO A 103 16.03 -8.45 -4.91
C PRO A 103 17.38 -8.74 -4.23
N GLU A 104 18.05 -7.72 -3.68
CA GLU A 104 19.28 -7.83 -2.90
C GLU A 104 19.08 -8.47 -1.52
N ALA A 105 17.83 -8.47 -1.01
CA ALA A 105 17.44 -9.02 0.27
C ALA A 105 16.19 -9.92 0.13
N PRO A 106 16.28 -11.03 -0.63
CA PRO A 106 15.13 -11.84 -1.03
C PRO A 106 14.40 -12.51 0.13
N ASP A 107 15.06 -12.69 1.28
CA ASP A 107 14.45 -13.24 2.49
C ASP A 107 13.86 -12.19 3.44
N VAL A 108 14.07 -10.90 3.14
CA VAL A 108 13.61 -9.81 3.98
C VAL A 108 12.19 -9.40 3.60
N VAL A 109 11.35 -9.31 4.63
CA VAL A 109 9.98 -8.80 4.56
C VAL A 109 9.78 -7.82 5.72
N TYR A 110 9.20 -6.67 5.43
CA TYR A 110 8.79 -5.70 6.44
C TYR A 110 7.30 -5.83 6.74
N ALA A 111 6.92 -5.61 7.99
CA ALA A 111 5.53 -5.48 8.41
C ALA A 111 5.31 -4.13 9.10
N GLY A 112 4.37 -3.34 8.57
CA GLY A 112 3.86 -2.15 9.24
C GLY A 112 2.61 -2.49 10.04
N THR A 113 2.48 -1.95 11.25
CA THR A 113 1.43 -2.37 12.20
C THR A 113 0.63 -1.20 12.79
N GLU A 114 -0.42 -1.56 13.52
CA GLU A 114 -1.13 -0.74 14.52
C GLU A 114 -0.99 -1.41 15.89
N PRO A 115 -0.54 -0.69 16.93
CA PRO A 115 -0.01 0.68 16.90
C PRO A 115 1.20 0.82 15.96
N ALA A 116 1.45 2.04 15.47
CA ALA A 116 2.45 2.31 14.44
C ALA A 116 3.82 1.78 14.84
N ALA A 117 4.28 0.73 14.18
CA ALA A 117 5.61 0.16 14.35
C ALA A 117 6.05 -0.51 13.05
N LEU A 118 7.36 -0.59 12.87
CA LEU A 118 7.98 -1.35 11.81
C LEU A 118 8.57 -2.62 12.41
N PHE A 119 8.20 -3.75 11.83
CA PHE A 119 8.86 -5.02 12.09
C PHE A 119 9.59 -5.51 10.84
N ARG A 120 10.63 -6.30 11.04
CA ARG A 120 11.47 -6.87 9.98
C ARG A 120 11.61 -8.37 10.19
N SER A 121 11.36 -9.13 9.13
CA SER A 121 11.65 -10.55 9.01
C SER A 121 12.90 -10.74 8.16
N THR A 122 13.67 -11.79 8.44
CA THR A 122 14.78 -12.29 7.61
C THR A 122 14.57 -13.74 7.18
N ASP A 123 13.35 -14.25 7.35
CA ASP A 123 12.97 -15.64 7.11
C ASP A 123 11.70 -15.69 6.24
N ARG A 124 11.55 -14.73 5.32
CA ARG A 124 10.43 -14.63 4.37
C ARG A 124 9.07 -14.52 5.04
N GLY A 125 8.99 -13.84 6.18
CA GLY A 125 7.76 -13.54 6.90
C GLY A 125 7.26 -14.64 7.83
N GLU A 126 8.10 -15.60 8.24
CA GLU A 126 7.76 -16.59 9.27
C GLU A 126 7.75 -15.95 10.66
N SER A 127 8.75 -15.12 10.94
CA SER A 127 8.88 -14.38 12.20
C SER A 127 9.38 -12.96 11.96
N PHE A 128 8.96 -12.04 12.84
CA PHE A 128 9.23 -10.62 12.70
C PHE A 128 9.78 -10.04 14.00
N GLU A 129 10.86 -9.27 13.88
CA GLU A 129 11.48 -8.54 14.97
C GLU A 129 11.17 -7.05 14.90
N LEU A 130 10.89 -6.43 16.06
CA LEU A 130 10.59 -5.01 16.15
C LEU A 130 11.84 -4.18 15.81
N VAL A 131 11.70 -3.21 14.89
CA VAL A 131 12.72 -2.20 14.61
C VAL A 131 12.72 -1.17 15.74
N ARG A 132 13.54 -1.45 16.77
CA ARG A 132 13.64 -0.69 18.02
C ARG A 132 13.92 0.79 17.80
N ALA A 133 14.82 1.14 16.89
CA ALA A 133 15.20 2.53 16.65
C ALA A 133 14.02 3.42 16.24
N LEU A 134 13.08 2.90 15.43
CA LEU A 134 11.87 3.64 15.06
C LEU A 134 10.84 3.63 16.21
N TRP A 135 10.72 2.50 16.92
CA TRP A 135 9.84 2.41 18.10
C TRP A 135 10.27 3.34 19.23
N GLU A 136 11.56 3.59 19.39
CA GLU A 136 12.12 4.43 20.46
C GLU A 136 12.43 5.85 19.96
N HIS A 137 11.95 6.20 18.75
CA HIS A 137 12.21 7.49 18.14
C HIS A 137 11.75 8.65 19.05
N PRO A 138 12.55 9.73 19.23
CA PRO A 138 12.25 10.81 20.20
C PRO A 138 10.92 11.54 19.98
N THR A 139 10.33 11.46 18.78
CA THR A 139 9.03 12.08 18.48
C THR A 139 7.84 11.19 18.81
N ARG A 140 8.03 9.88 19.05
CA ARG A 140 6.94 8.90 19.13
C ARG A 140 5.86 9.26 20.15
N SER A 141 6.26 9.76 21.33
CA SER A 141 5.31 10.16 22.37
C SER A 141 4.37 11.30 21.97
N ARG A 142 4.62 11.95 20.83
CA ARG A 142 3.83 13.03 20.23
C ARG A 142 3.09 12.60 18.96
N TRP A 143 3.20 11.33 18.55
CA TRP A 143 2.40 10.80 17.45
C TRP A 143 0.96 10.63 17.93
N VAL A 144 0.02 11.01 17.07
CA VAL A 144 -1.41 11.03 17.40
C VAL A 144 -2.16 10.20 16.36
N PRO A 145 -3.08 9.31 16.77
CA PRO A 145 -3.86 8.55 15.80
C PRO A 145 -4.72 9.45 14.92
N GLY A 146 -4.80 9.11 13.63
CA GLY A 146 -5.80 9.69 12.73
C GLY A 146 -7.15 8.98 12.87
N GLY A 147 -8.15 9.37 12.07
CA GLY A 147 -9.47 8.75 12.10
C GLY A 147 -9.53 7.27 11.69
N GLY A 148 -8.41 6.71 11.19
CA GLY A 148 -8.27 5.29 10.85
C GLY A 148 -7.40 4.48 11.80
N GLY A 149 -6.92 5.07 12.90
CA GLY A 149 -5.89 4.48 13.78
C GLY A 149 -4.51 5.08 13.56
N GLU A 150 -3.57 4.77 14.46
CA GLU A 150 -2.14 5.11 14.31
C GLU A 150 -1.41 3.94 13.64
N GLY A 151 -1.42 3.92 12.31
CA GLY A 151 -0.91 2.78 11.52
C GLY A 151 0.35 3.14 10.72
N LEU A 152 1.35 2.25 10.73
CA LEU A 152 2.43 2.25 9.75
C LEU A 152 1.98 1.44 8.53
N HIS A 153 1.75 2.09 7.40
CA HIS A 153 1.09 1.48 6.22
C HIS A 153 1.91 1.63 4.93
N THR A 154 3.08 2.25 4.98
CA THR A 154 3.97 2.31 3.82
C THR A 154 5.40 2.02 4.26
N VAL A 155 6.02 1.10 3.54
CA VAL A 155 7.43 0.74 3.57
C VAL A 155 7.90 0.73 2.13
N ILE A 156 8.99 1.43 1.83
CA ILE A 156 9.63 1.42 0.51
C ILE A 156 11.13 1.19 0.73
N THR A 157 11.64 0.09 0.19
CA THR A 157 13.07 -0.23 0.15
C THR A 157 13.73 0.39 -1.08
N HIS A 158 14.96 0.87 -0.95
CA HIS A 158 15.70 1.44 -2.06
C HIS A 158 16.41 0.37 -2.90
N PRO A 159 16.14 0.25 -4.21
CA PRO A 159 16.65 -0.87 -5.03
C PRO A 159 18.18 -0.82 -5.25
N GLY A 160 18.80 0.36 -5.09
CA GLY A 160 20.25 0.52 -5.17
C GLY A 160 20.96 0.61 -3.81
N ASP A 161 20.22 0.53 -2.69
CA ASP A 161 20.76 0.73 -1.35
C ASP A 161 19.91 -0.02 -0.30
N PRO A 162 20.30 -1.25 0.10
CA PRO A 162 19.52 -2.04 1.06
C PRO A 162 19.44 -1.42 2.45
N ASP A 163 20.33 -0.47 2.78
CA ASP A 163 20.34 0.23 4.07
C ASP A 163 19.36 1.41 4.08
N SER A 164 18.80 1.78 2.92
CA SER A 164 17.86 2.88 2.77
C SER A 164 16.41 2.39 2.69
N VAL A 165 15.63 2.76 3.71
CA VAL A 165 14.21 2.42 3.81
C VAL A 165 13.42 3.67 4.19
N THR A 166 12.33 3.92 3.47
CA THR A 166 11.37 4.98 3.77
C THR A 166 10.08 4.35 4.30
N VAL A 167 9.52 4.91 5.37
CA VAL A 167 8.23 4.50 5.93
C VAL A 167 7.27 5.67 6.07
N ALA A 168 5.97 5.39 6.04
CA ALA A 168 4.95 6.40 6.34
C ALA A 168 3.96 5.92 7.41
N VAL A 169 3.59 6.85 8.28
CA VAL A 169 2.70 6.64 9.42
C VAL A 169 1.57 7.68 9.41
N SER A 170 0.34 7.20 9.55
CA SER A 170 -0.87 8.00 9.72
C SER A 170 -1.28 8.01 11.21
N THR A 171 -1.14 9.08 12.00
CA THR A 171 -0.42 10.34 11.70
C THR A 171 0.92 10.39 12.44
N ALA A 172 1.95 10.79 11.73
CA ALA A 172 3.30 11.14 12.19
C ALA A 172 4.16 11.58 11.00
N GLY A 173 3.79 11.17 9.79
CA GLY A 173 4.45 11.56 8.55
C GLY A 173 5.36 10.47 8.00
N VAL A 174 6.28 10.87 7.14
CA VAL A 174 7.31 10.03 6.55
C VAL A 174 8.55 10.05 7.44
N PHE A 175 9.15 8.88 7.63
CA PHE A 175 10.46 8.70 8.26
C PHE A 175 11.34 7.88 7.33
N ARG A 176 12.64 8.11 7.37
CA ARG A 176 13.60 7.35 6.55
C ARG A 176 14.83 6.98 7.33
N THR A 177 15.43 5.86 6.98
CA THR A 177 16.76 5.44 7.41
C THR A 177 17.69 5.39 6.20
N LYS A 178 18.98 5.60 6.43
CA LYS A 178 20.08 5.38 5.45
C LYS A 178 21.18 4.48 6.05
N ASP A 179 20.90 3.83 7.17
CA ASP A 179 21.86 3.06 7.97
C ASP A 179 21.30 1.71 8.41
N GLY A 180 20.44 1.10 7.58
CA GLY A 180 19.88 -0.22 7.82
C GLY A 180 18.84 -0.26 8.94
N GLY A 181 18.28 0.90 9.31
CA GLY A 181 17.29 1.06 10.36
C GLY A 181 17.86 1.31 11.75
N ALA A 182 19.15 1.64 11.87
CA ALA A 182 19.79 1.99 13.15
C ALA A 182 19.36 3.38 13.64
N SER A 183 19.07 4.31 12.73
CA SER A 183 18.46 5.61 13.01
C SER A 183 17.41 5.98 11.96
N TRP A 184 16.50 6.89 12.33
CA TRP A 184 15.39 7.31 11.49
C TRP A 184 15.22 8.82 11.59
N ASP A 185 15.14 9.49 10.43
CA ASP A 185 14.94 10.92 10.33
C ASP A 185 13.55 11.25 9.78
N PRO A 186 12.86 12.29 10.29
CA PRO A 186 11.66 12.83 9.66
C PRO A 186 11.94 13.29 8.22
N SER A 187 10.99 13.05 7.32
CA SER A 187 11.15 13.19 5.87
C SER A 187 9.97 13.95 5.26
N ASN A 188 9.58 15.08 5.88
CA ASN A 188 8.30 15.75 5.61
C ASN A 188 8.42 17.19 5.08
N ARG A 189 9.62 17.67 4.77
CA ARG A 189 9.83 19.06 4.34
C ARG A 189 9.01 19.37 3.08
N GLY A 190 8.07 20.31 3.18
CA GLY A 190 7.17 20.69 2.09
C GLY A 190 5.80 19.99 2.10
N VAL A 191 5.62 18.95 2.92
CA VAL A 191 4.32 18.27 3.09
C VAL A 191 3.50 18.99 4.15
N SER A 192 2.34 19.49 3.73
CA SER A 192 1.46 20.28 4.58
C SER A 192 0.70 19.43 5.60
N ALA A 193 0.49 19.97 6.80
CA ALA A 193 -0.37 19.43 7.84
C ALA A 193 -1.32 20.52 8.37
N VAL A 194 -2.26 20.99 7.55
CA VAL A 194 -3.12 22.14 7.88
C VAL A 194 -4.06 21.93 9.08
N PHE A 195 -4.17 20.69 9.59
CA PHE A 195 -4.88 20.38 10.84
C PHE A 195 -4.04 20.67 12.10
N LEU A 196 -2.76 21.00 11.96
CA LEU A 196 -1.84 21.34 13.04
C LEU A 196 -1.63 22.86 13.14
N PRO A 197 -1.21 23.39 14.31
CA PRO A 197 -0.94 24.82 14.48
C PRO A 197 0.16 25.36 13.57
N ASP A 198 1.21 24.57 13.35
CA ASP A 198 2.21 24.80 12.30
C ASP A 198 1.80 23.96 11.08
N PRO A 199 1.50 24.58 9.92
CA PRO A 199 1.10 23.85 8.72
C PRO A 199 2.27 23.14 8.03
N GLN A 200 3.53 23.39 8.41
CA GLN A 200 4.71 22.75 7.84
C GLN A 200 5.60 22.15 8.94
N PRO A 201 5.05 21.28 9.81
CA PRO A 201 5.80 20.75 10.93
C PRO A 201 6.82 19.70 10.46
N GLU A 202 7.85 19.46 11.28
CA GLU A 202 8.85 18.41 11.01
C GLU A 202 8.23 17.00 10.94
N PHE A 203 7.18 16.76 11.72
CA PHE A 203 6.42 15.51 11.78
C PHE A 203 4.96 15.81 12.18
N GLY A 204 4.08 14.82 12.02
CA GLY A 204 2.65 14.91 12.36
C GLY A 204 1.72 14.90 11.15
N GLN A 205 2.27 14.85 9.93
CA GLN A 205 1.50 14.73 8.69
C GLN A 205 0.64 13.44 8.70
N CYS A 206 -0.51 13.51 8.03
CA CYS A 206 -1.41 12.37 7.81
C CYS A 206 -1.16 11.80 6.41
N VAL A 207 0.02 11.22 6.20
CA VAL A 207 0.41 10.63 4.91
C VAL A 207 -0.43 9.39 4.68
N HIS A 208 -1.06 9.26 3.52
CA HIS A 208 -1.92 8.12 3.20
C HIS A 208 -1.22 7.01 2.44
N LYS A 209 -0.34 7.35 1.49
CA LYS A 209 0.44 6.37 0.73
C LYS A 209 1.63 7.03 0.06
N VAL A 210 2.73 6.29 -0.07
CA VAL A 210 3.89 6.66 -0.89
C VAL A 210 4.14 5.57 -1.94
N ALA A 211 4.55 5.96 -3.13
CA ALA A 211 4.99 5.08 -4.22
C ALA A 211 6.33 5.59 -4.81
N ARG A 212 7.14 4.68 -5.36
CA ARG A 212 8.44 4.99 -5.96
C ARG A 212 8.34 4.92 -7.48
N ASP A 213 9.00 5.84 -8.17
CA ASP A 213 9.07 5.87 -9.63
C ASP A 213 9.78 4.65 -10.21
N ALA A 214 9.43 4.28 -11.44
CA ALA A 214 9.92 3.09 -12.13
C ALA A 214 11.44 3.09 -12.37
N ALA A 215 12.00 4.25 -12.74
CA ALA A 215 13.40 4.32 -13.19
C ALA A 215 14.26 5.20 -12.29
N ASP A 216 13.68 6.22 -11.67
CA ASP A 216 14.38 7.09 -10.74
C ASP A 216 14.10 6.64 -9.30
N PRO A 217 15.03 5.92 -8.64
CA PRO A 217 14.78 5.41 -7.29
C PRO A 217 14.64 6.53 -6.25
N ASP A 218 15.08 7.76 -6.53
CA ASP A 218 14.97 8.91 -5.64
C ASP A 218 13.65 9.68 -5.85
N ARG A 219 12.94 9.41 -6.95
CA ARG A 219 11.62 9.98 -7.18
C ARG A 219 10.53 9.20 -6.45
N LEU A 220 9.80 9.92 -5.60
CA LEU A 220 8.68 9.38 -4.82
C LEU A 220 7.42 10.21 -5.05
N TYR A 221 6.26 9.56 -5.07
CA TYR A 221 4.94 10.18 -5.10
C TYR A 221 4.23 9.92 -3.79
N LEU A 222 3.55 10.93 -3.23
CA LEU A 222 2.91 10.86 -1.92
C LEU A 222 1.49 11.41 -1.99
N GLN A 223 0.51 10.60 -1.61
CA GLN A 223 -0.83 11.08 -1.29
C GLN A 223 -0.89 11.40 0.20
N ASN A 224 -1.17 12.66 0.55
CA ASN A 224 -1.39 13.12 1.92
C ASN A 224 -2.90 13.25 2.20
N HIS A 225 -3.27 13.52 3.45
CA HIS A 225 -4.66 13.91 3.77
C HIS A 225 -5.07 15.18 3.02
N TRP A 226 -4.17 16.15 2.84
CA TRP A 226 -4.38 17.26 1.90
C TRP A 226 -3.13 17.46 1.07
N GLY A 227 -3.26 17.26 -0.24
CA GLY A 227 -2.19 17.42 -1.21
C GLY A 227 -1.69 16.09 -1.77
N VAL A 228 -1.22 16.18 -3.01
CA VAL A 228 -0.47 15.13 -3.70
C VAL A 228 0.91 15.70 -3.97
N TYR A 229 1.95 15.00 -3.54
CA TYR A 229 3.32 15.51 -3.53
C TYR A 229 4.27 14.62 -4.32
N ARG A 230 5.36 15.22 -4.78
CA ARG A 230 6.52 14.53 -5.34
C ARG A 230 7.79 14.93 -4.62
N SER A 231 8.66 13.96 -4.38
CA SER A 231 10.08 14.17 -4.07
C SER A 231 10.90 13.73 -5.27
N ASP A 232 12.00 14.44 -5.55
CA ASP A 232 13.04 14.02 -6.51
C ASP A 232 14.40 13.75 -5.81
N ASP A 233 14.41 13.69 -4.47
CA ASP A 233 15.61 13.56 -3.63
C ASP A 233 15.43 12.55 -2.48
N ALA A 234 14.78 11.41 -2.76
CA ALA A 234 14.54 10.31 -1.83
C ALA A 234 13.84 10.74 -0.52
N GLY A 235 12.90 11.68 -0.62
CA GLY A 235 12.05 12.18 0.45
C GLY A 235 12.64 13.34 1.24
N ASP A 236 13.80 13.86 0.85
CA ASP A 236 14.43 15.01 1.51
C ASP A 236 13.53 16.27 1.43
N ALA A 237 12.94 16.56 0.27
CA ALA A 237 11.95 17.61 0.06
C ALA A 237 10.80 17.15 -0.82
N TRP A 238 9.62 17.71 -0.56
CA TRP A 238 8.39 17.43 -1.29
C TRP A 238 7.85 18.70 -1.94
N SER A 239 7.41 18.57 -3.18
CA SER A 239 6.72 19.61 -3.96
C SER A 239 5.28 19.18 -4.22
N ASP A 240 4.33 20.09 -4.06
CA ASP A 240 2.93 19.84 -4.39
C ASP A 240 2.78 19.69 -5.92
N ILE A 241 2.14 18.60 -6.32
CA ILE A 241 1.84 18.22 -7.70
C ILE A 241 0.34 17.96 -7.90
N GLY A 242 -0.52 18.37 -6.96
CA GLY A 242 -1.96 18.12 -7.03
C GLY A 242 -2.72 19.03 -7.99
N SER A 243 -2.05 19.99 -8.63
CA SER A 243 -2.69 20.92 -9.56
C SER A 243 -3.36 20.20 -10.73
N GLY A 244 -4.64 20.50 -10.99
CA GLY A 244 -5.43 19.87 -12.04
C GLY A 244 -6.25 18.65 -11.60
N LEU A 245 -6.02 18.12 -10.38
CA LEU A 245 -6.90 17.11 -9.80
C LEU A 245 -8.24 17.75 -9.34
N PRO A 246 -9.35 17.01 -9.39
CA PRO A 246 -10.66 17.49 -8.92
C PRO A 246 -10.73 17.58 -7.38
N SER A 247 -9.78 16.92 -6.68
CA SER A 247 -9.59 17.01 -5.24
C SER A 247 -8.12 16.73 -4.91
N ASP A 248 -7.62 17.36 -3.85
CA ASP A 248 -6.30 17.13 -3.27
C ASP A 248 -6.32 16.04 -2.17
N PHE A 249 -7.49 15.47 -1.87
CA PHE A 249 -7.67 14.35 -0.96
C PHE A 249 -7.85 13.04 -1.73
N GLY A 250 -7.32 11.96 -1.16
CA GLY A 250 -7.42 10.59 -1.64
C GLY A 250 -6.65 9.69 -0.70
N PHE A 251 -6.72 8.37 -0.85
CA PHE A 251 -5.91 7.46 -0.03
C PHE A 251 -4.74 6.83 -0.79
N ALA A 252 -4.95 6.50 -2.05
CA ALA A 252 -4.05 5.65 -2.81
C ALA A 252 -3.18 6.45 -3.78
N VAL A 253 -1.92 6.03 -3.89
CA VAL A 253 -1.05 6.34 -5.02
C VAL A 253 -0.32 5.06 -5.44
N ALA A 254 -0.20 4.83 -6.74
CA ALA A 254 0.61 3.76 -7.32
C ALA A 254 1.47 4.34 -8.45
N ALA A 255 2.70 3.86 -8.61
CA ALA A 255 3.55 4.23 -9.73
C ALA A 255 3.48 3.15 -10.81
N HIS A 256 3.69 3.53 -12.07
CA HIS A 256 3.84 2.56 -13.14
C HIS A 256 5.09 1.69 -12.90
N PRO A 257 5.09 0.39 -13.21
CA PRO A 257 6.25 -0.50 -12.99
C PRO A 257 7.45 -0.17 -13.89
N HIS A 258 7.20 0.22 -15.15
CA HIS A 258 8.23 0.39 -16.19
C HIS A 258 8.44 1.82 -16.71
N ARG A 259 7.47 2.74 -16.54
CA ARG A 259 7.49 4.08 -17.16
C ARG A 259 7.76 5.16 -16.12
N PRO A 260 8.92 5.85 -16.18
CA PRO A 260 9.21 6.93 -15.25
C PRO A 260 8.31 8.13 -15.49
N GLY A 261 8.03 8.88 -14.43
CA GLY A 261 7.10 10.00 -14.47
C GLY A 261 5.62 9.58 -14.45
N THR A 262 5.32 8.28 -14.47
CA THR A 262 3.94 7.79 -14.53
C THR A 262 3.44 7.31 -13.16
N ALA A 263 2.37 7.93 -12.68
CA ALA A 263 1.72 7.56 -11.43
C ALA A 263 0.20 7.72 -11.51
N TYR A 264 -0.50 7.03 -10.61
CA TYR A 264 -1.95 6.91 -10.56
C TYR A 264 -2.46 7.27 -9.17
N VAL A 265 -3.55 8.04 -9.11
CA VAL A 265 -4.27 8.38 -7.87
C VAL A 265 -5.77 8.17 -8.05
N PHE A 266 -6.49 8.06 -6.94
CA PHE A 266 -7.96 8.00 -6.94
C PHE A 266 -8.50 9.13 -6.04
N PRO A 267 -8.85 10.30 -6.61
CA PRO A 267 -9.30 11.45 -5.83
C PRO A 267 -10.65 11.22 -5.14
N LEU A 268 -10.77 11.62 -3.88
CA LEU A 268 -11.97 11.52 -3.06
C LEU A 268 -12.24 12.87 -2.38
N ASN A 269 -13.47 13.09 -1.93
CA ASN A 269 -13.78 14.24 -1.07
C ASN A 269 -13.26 14.01 0.36
N ALA A 270 -12.70 15.05 0.97
CA ALA A 270 -12.04 14.95 2.27
C ALA A 270 -12.99 14.68 3.44
N ASP A 271 -12.36 14.38 4.58
CA ASP A 271 -12.95 14.31 5.91
C ASP A 271 -14.14 13.35 6.05
N SER A 272 -15.35 13.87 6.24
CA SER A 272 -16.52 13.03 6.54
C SER A 272 -17.18 12.45 5.29
N ASP A 273 -16.91 13.02 4.10
CA ASP A 273 -17.56 12.59 2.86
C ASP A 273 -16.93 11.30 2.31
N ARG A 274 -15.62 11.32 2.02
CA ARG A 274 -14.80 10.15 1.59
C ARG A 274 -15.33 9.37 0.39
N VAL A 275 -16.23 9.93 -0.38
CA VAL A 275 -16.70 9.38 -1.67
C VAL A 275 -15.84 9.91 -2.82
N PRO A 276 -15.86 9.27 -4.00
CA PRO A 276 -15.14 9.76 -5.17
C PRO A 276 -15.43 11.22 -5.50
N ALA A 277 -14.40 11.97 -5.86
CA ALA A 277 -14.55 13.38 -6.24
C ALA A 277 -15.56 13.50 -7.39
N GLU A 278 -16.47 14.47 -7.27
CA GLU A 278 -17.61 14.68 -8.19
C GLU A 278 -18.56 13.46 -8.32
N HIS A 279 -18.49 12.50 -7.39
CA HIS A 279 -19.19 11.21 -7.44
C HIS A 279 -18.87 10.40 -8.69
N ARG A 280 -17.64 10.48 -9.20
CA ARG A 280 -17.20 9.77 -10.43
C ARG A 280 -16.15 8.71 -10.11
N CYS A 281 -16.38 7.48 -10.57
CA CYS A 281 -15.36 6.43 -10.52
C CYS A 281 -14.31 6.69 -11.60
N ARG A 282 -13.18 7.30 -11.23
CA ARG A 282 -12.09 7.65 -12.14
C ARG A 282 -10.75 7.54 -11.42
N VAL A 283 -9.82 6.82 -12.03
CA VAL A 283 -8.40 6.93 -11.70
C VAL A 283 -7.84 8.14 -12.44
N PHE A 284 -6.93 8.88 -11.83
CA PHE A 284 -6.18 9.94 -12.51
C PHE A 284 -4.76 9.49 -12.74
N ARG A 285 -4.23 9.73 -13.94
CA ARG A 285 -2.86 9.42 -14.32
C ARG A 285 -2.08 10.71 -14.57
N THR A 286 -0.83 10.72 -14.13
CA THR A 286 0.19 11.61 -14.68
C THR A 286 1.18 10.78 -15.48
N GLU A 287 1.78 11.36 -16.52
CA GLU A 287 2.89 10.77 -17.29
C GLU A 287 4.11 11.71 -17.33
N ASP A 288 4.06 12.82 -16.59
CA ASP A 288 5.07 13.88 -16.55
C ASP A 288 5.44 14.25 -15.11
N ALA A 289 5.44 13.24 -14.24
CA ALA A 289 5.78 13.34 -12.82
C ALA A 289 4.91 14.34 -12.05
N GLY A 290 3.63 14.45 -12.40
CA GLY A 290 2.64 15.27 -11.71
C GLY A 290 2.54 16.71 -12.22
N ALA A 291 3.12 17.05 -13.38
CA ALA A 291 2.91 18.37 -13.98
C ALA A 291 1.50 18.49 -14.58
N ASN A 292 0.95 17.40 -15.12
CA ASN A 292 -0.42 17.29 -15.60
C ASN A 292 -1.06 15.98 -15.14
N TRP A 293 -2.39 16.03 -14.98
CA TRP A 293 -3.22 14.88 -14.64
C TRP A 293 -4.38 14.71 -15.62
N GLU A 294 -4.65 13.48 -16.02
CA GLU A 294 -5.78 13.13 -16.87
C GLU A 294 -6.72 12.11 -16.22
N PRO A 295 -8.04 12.21 -16.44
CA PRO A 295 -8.99 11.23 -15.94
C PRO A 295 -9.06 9.97 -16.82
N LEU A 296 -8.94 8.81 -16.19
CA LEU A 296 -9.10 7.49 -16.81
C LEU A 296 -10.44 6.87 -16.38
N SER A 297 -11.38 6.78 -17.32
CA SER A 297 -12.76 6.38 -17.00
C SER A 297 -13.42 5.43 -17.99
N LYS A 298 -12.74 5.06 -19.08
CA LYS A 298 -13.31 4.20 -20.11
C LYS A 298 -13.55 2.80 -19.52
N GLY A 299 -14.80 2.34 -19.52
CA GLY A 299 -15.19 1.05 -18.94
C GLY A 299 -15.55 1.11 -17.44
N LEU A 300 -15.33 2.25 -16.78
CA LEU A 300 -15.82 2.50 -15.41
C LEU A 300 -17.27 3.02 -15.41
N PRO A 301 -18.00 2.93 -14.28
CA PRO A 301 -19.35 3.45 -14.16
C PRO A 301 -19.47 4.92 -14.59
N ALA A 302 -20.38 5.18 -15.52
CA ALA A 302 -20.63 6.52 -16.05
C ALA A 302 -21.64 7.34 -15.23
N GLY A 303 -22.25 6.76 -14.20
CA GLY A 303 -23.19 7.41 -13.27
C GLY A 303 -22.51 7.91 -12.00
N GLU A 304 -23.34 8.27 -11.01
CA GLU A 304 -22.84 8.52 -9.65
C GLU A 304 -22.24 7.23 -9.06
N HIS A 305 -21.11 7.38 -8.39
CA HIS A 305 -20.40 6.29 -7.73
C HIS A 305 -19.88 6.75 -6.38
N TYR A 306 -19.99 5.87 -5.39
CA TYR A 306 -19.75 6.17 -3.97
C TYR A 306 -18.70 5.24 -3.33
N GLY A 307 -18.04 4.40 -4.14
CA GLY A 307 -17.08 3.42 -3.63
C GLY A 307 -15.72 4.05 -3.38
N THR A 308 -15.37 4.24 -2.11
CA THR A 308 -14.04 4.68 -1.66
C THR A 308 -12.95 3.67 -2.05
N VAL A 309 -11.81 4.14 -2.56
CA VAL A 309 -10.59 3.32 -2.74
C VAL A 309 -9.61 3.64 -1.61
N LEU A 310 -9.20 2.62 -0.84
CA LEU A 310 -8.30 2.75 0.31
C LEU A 310 -6.82 2.71 -0.07
N ARG A 311 -5.94 3.06 0.89
CA ARG A 311 -4.49 3.28 0.73
C ARG A 311 -3.77 2.20 -0.07
N ASP A 312 -4.11 0.95 0.21
CA ASP A 312 -3.50 -0.23 -0.40
C ASP A 312 -4.43 -0.93 -1.41
N ALA A 313 -5.56 -0.31 -1.74
CA ALA A 313 -6.57 -0.85 -2.65
C ALA A 313 -6.41 -0.35 -4.11
N LEU A 314 -5.23 0.17 -4.48
CA LEU A 314 -4.78 0.44 -5.85
C LEU A 314 -3.36 -0.11 -6.01
N CYS A 315 -3.08 -0.86 -7.07
CA CYS A 315 -1.74 -1.34 -7.39
C CYS A 315 -1.52 -1.55 -8.89
N THR A 316 -0.28 -1.79 -9.28
CA THR A 316 0.11 -2.25 -10.62
C THR A 316 0.69 -3.66 -10.55
N ASP A 317 0.63 -4.41 -11.66
CA ASP A 317 1.49 -5.58 -11.85
C ASP A 317 2.78 -5.22 -12.61
N ASP A 318 3.58 -6.22 -12.99
CA ASP A 318 4.83 -6.05 -13.75
C ASP A 318 4.69 -6.38 -15.25
N ALA A 319 3.46 -6.49 -15.78
CA ALA A 319 3.24 -6.78 -17.20
C ALA A 319 3.61 -5.59 -18.10
N ASP A 320 3.72 -5.84 -19.41
CA ASP A 320 3.89 -4.81 -20.43
C ASP A 320 2.95 -5.08 -21.62
N PRO A 321 1.87 -4.29 -21.81
CA PRO A 321 1.41 -3.18 -20.95
C PRO A 321 1.11 -3.59 -19.51
N ALA A 322 1.27 -2.66 -18.58
CA ALA A 322 1.05 -2.88 -17.15
C ALA A 322 -0.45 -3.01 -16.85
N GLY A 323 -0.76 -3.98 -15.99
CA GLY A 323 -2.06 -4.09 -15.37
C GLY A 323 -2.19 -3.08 -14.23
N ILE A 324 -3.32 -2.35 -14.19
CA ILE A 324 -3.66 -1.45 -13.08
C ILE A 324 -4.91 -1.98 -12.40
N TYR A 325 -4.90 -2.11 -11.08
CA TYR A 325 -5.96 -2.77 -10.32
C TYR A 325 -6.43 -1.89 -9.19
N PHE A 326 -7.74 -1.76 -9.00
CA PHE A 326 -8.27 -1.19 -7.77
C PHE A 326 -9.48 -1.92 -7.25
N GLY A 327 -9.59 -1.97 -5.93
CA GLY A 327 -10.78 -2.41 -5.21
C GLY A 327 -11.38 -1.27 -4.41
N ASN A 328 -12.69 -1.31 -4.19
CA ASN A 328 -13.36 -0.28 -3.41
C ASN A 328 -14.24 -0.84 -2.29
N ARG A 329 -14.71 0.07 -1.44
CA ARG A 329 -15.52 -0.28 -0.27
C ARG A 329 -16.96 -0.74 -0.58
N ASN A 330 -17.41 -0.62 -1.83
CA ASN A 330 -18.66 -1.21 -2.30
C ASN A 330 -18.53 -2.70 -2.67
N GLY A 331 -17.32 -3.26 -2.59
CA GLY A 331 -17.07 -4.65 -2.93
C GLY A 331 -16.86 -4.88 -4.42
N GLU A 332 -16.43 -3.86 -5.16
CA GLU A 332 -16.11 -3.95 -6.58
C GLU A 332 -14.59 -3.99 -6.77
N LEU A 333 -14.14 -4.80 -7.72
CA LEU A 333 -12.74 -4.97 -8.11
C LEU A 333 -12.62 -4.75 -9.62
N TYR A 334 -11.78 -3.81 -10.02
CA TYR A 334 -11.55 -3.44 -11.42
C TYR A 334 -10.10 -3.68 -11.83
N ALA A 335 -9.90 -3.93 -13.12
CA ALA A 335 -8.58 -3.99 -13.72
C ALA A 335 -8.55 -3.28 -15.08
N SER A 336 -7.41 -2.68 -15.38
CA SER A 336 -6.96 -2.32 -16.72
C SER A 336 -5.85 -3.28 -17.15
N HIS A 337 -5.71 -3.48 -18.45
CA HIS A 337 -4.65 -4.27 -19.09
C HIS A 337 -3.90 -3.47 -20.16
N ASP A 338 -3.99 -2.15 -20.08
CA ASP A 338 -3.53 -1.18 -21.06
C ASP A 338 -3.13 0.14 -20.36
N ASP A 339 -2.35 0.02 -19.27
CA ASP A 339 -1.80 1.15 -18.50
C ASP A 339 -2.85 2.15 -17.96
N GLY A 340 -4.08 1.68 -17.78
CA GLY A 340 -5.22 2.45 -17.29
C GLY A 340 -6.14 3.02 -18.39
N ASP A 341 -5.85 2.82 -19.67
CA ASP A 341 -6.62 3.42 -20.77
C ASP A 341 -8.05 2.86 -20.87
N SER A 342 -8.28 1.61 -20.46
CA SER A 342 -9.60 1.02 -20.33
C SER A 342 -9.72 0.02 -19.17
N TRP A 343 -10.91 -0.05 -18.60
CA TRP A 343 -11.19 -0.80 -17.37
C TRP A 343 -12.25 -1.87 -17.59
N GLN A 344 -12.10 -2.96 -16.85
CA GLN A 344 -13.04 -4.06 -16.75
C GLN A 344 -13.39 -4.32 -15.29
N LEU A 345 -14.67 -4.50 -14.98
CA LEU A 345 -15.13 -5.06 -13.71
C LEU A 345 -14.75 -6.54 -13.65
N LEU A 346 -13.93 -6.92 -12.67
CA LEU A 346 -13.49 -8.30 -12.44
C LEU A 346 -14.40 -9.05 -11.48
N ALA A 347 -14.84 -8.39 -10.40
CA ALA A 347 -15.71 -8.95 -9.39
C ALA A 347 -16.54 -7.84 -8.74
N GLU A 348 -17.75 -8.20 -8.30
CA GLU A 348 -18.64 -7.34 -7.53
C GLU A 348 -19.27 -8.15 -6.39
N HIS A 349 -19.94 -7.45 -5.46
CA HIS A 349 -20.54 -8.05 -4.26
C HIS A 349 -19.53 -8.75 -3.33
N LEU A 350 -18.27 -8.33 -3.38
CA LEU A 350 -17.29 -8.68 -2.37
C LEU A 350 -17.60 -7.93 -1.06
N PRO A 351 -17.07 -8.38 0.08
CA PRO A 351 -16.94 -7.51 1.23
C PRO A 351 -16.05 -6.29 0.89
N ASP A 352 -16.15 -5.24 1.70
CA ASP A 352 -15.30 -4.04 1.67
C ASP A 352 -13.82 -4.38 1.37
N VAL A 353 -13.33 -3.97 0.19
CA VAL A 353 -11.96 -4.29 -0.26
C VAL A 353 -10.97 -3.35 0.42
N LEU A 354 -10.04 -3.94 1.18
CA LEU A 354 -9.10 -3.22 2.04
C LEU A 354 -7.74 -3.02 1.35
N CYS A 355 -7.28 -4.04 0.62
CA CYS A 355 -6.01 -4.03 -0.08
C CYS A 355 -6.04 -4.90 -1.33
N VAL A 356 -5.23 -4.56 -2.33
CA VAL A 356 -5.02 -5.33 -3.56
C VAL A 356 -3.54 -5.42 -3.90
N ARG A 357 -3.08 -6.58 -4.40
CA ARG A 357 -1.73 -6.78 -4.94
C ARG A 357 -1.78 -7.67 -6.15
N ALA A 358 -1.07 -7.30 -7.20
CA ALA A 358 -0.94 -8.10 -8.40
C ALA A 358 0.54 -8.34 -8.73
N ALA A 359 0.85 -9.46 -9.37
CA ALA A 359 2.17 -9.74 -9.88
C ALA A 359 2.09 -10.68 -11.09
N VAL A 360 3.03 -10.51 -12.01
CA VAL A 360 3.29 -11.50 -13.06
C VAL A 360 4.00 -12.69 -12.43
N LEU A 361 3.50 -13.90 -12.68
CA LEU A 361 4.15 -15.13 -12.20
C LEU A 361 5.32 -15.51 -13.13
N PRO A 362 6.43 -16.02 -12.58
CA PRO A 362 7.49 -16.61 -13.39
C PRO A 362 6.93 -17.84 -14.13
N GLY A 363 7.27 -17.95 -15.42
CA GLY A 363 6.81 -19.02 -16.31
C GLY A 363 7.58 -20.34 -16.19
#